data_AF-A0A800K517-F1
#
_entry.id   AF-A0A800K517-F1
#
_cell.length_a   1.000
_cell.length_b   1.000
_cell.length_c   1.000
_cell.angle_alpha   90.00
_cell.angle_beta   90.00
_cell.angle_gamma   90.00
#
_symmetry.space_group_name_H-M   'P 1'
#
loop_
_entity.id
_entity.type
_entity.pdbx_description
1 polymer ?
#
loop_
_entity_poly.entity_id
_entity_poly.type
_entity_poly.pdbx_seq_one_letter_code
_entity_poly.pdbx_strand_id
1 'polypeptide(L)'
;MEHLLGRGESCASAIGSRFASGRRILRGMSRQVPPMPTDEELNTYIRTRYALLGIDISVLPVSDELAPMDQERLLANGRSILRQDAAAADFEIDPQFHLPVAHPAPFTAWTKE
;
A
#
# COMPACT_ATOMS: atom_id res chain seq x y z
N MET A 1 -15.77 -32.10 -53.53
CA MET A 1 -14.93 -33.17 -54.10
C MET A 1 -13.52 -32.65 -54.15
N GLU A 2 -12.66 -33.20 -53.27
CA GLU A 2 -11.24 -33.55 -53.51
C GLU A 2 -10.27 -32.45 -54.01
N HIS A 3 -9.02 -32.28 -53.55
CA HIS A 3 -8.17 -33.00 -52.61
C HIS A 3 -6.97 -32.08 -52.24
N LEU A 4 -6.32 -32.44 -51.13
CA LEU A 4 -5.15 -31.89 -50.42
C LEU A 4 -3.83 -31.70 -51.21
N LEU A 5 -2.89 -31.00 -50.52
CA LEU A 5 -1.41 -30.99 -50.60
C LEU A 5 -0.86 -29.67 -51.19
N GLY A 6 -0.08 -28.85 -50.50
CA GLY A 6 0.92 -29.11 -49.47
C GLY A 6 2.25 -28.59 -49.98
N ARG A 7 2.66 -27.38 -49.58
CA ARG A 7 4.03 -26.87 -49.80
C ARG A 7 4.40 -25.94 -48.65
N GLY A 8 5.24 -26.46 -47.76
CA GLY A 8 5.81 -25.71 -46.66
C GLY A 8 6.92 -24.81 -47.16
N GLU A 9 6.92 -23.56 -46.71
CA GLU A 9 8.08 -22.68 -46.77
C GLU A 9 8.30 -22.06 -45.39
N SER A 10 9.18 -22.75 -44.65
CA SER A 10 10.30 -22.22 -43.86
C SER A 10 10.06 -21.01 -42.95
N CYS A 11 10.00 -21.32 -41.65
CA CYS A 11 10.47 -20.45 -40.58
C CYS A 11 11.96 -20.13 -40.77
N ALA A 12 12.33 -18.90 -41.13
CA ALA A 12 13.59 -18.30 -40.74
C ALA A 12 13.64 -16.82 -41.13
N SER A 13 14.12 -16.00 -40.19
CA SER A 13 14.66 -14.65 -40.42
C SER A 13 13.69 -13.47 -40.36
N ALA A 14 13.35 -13.06 -39.14
CA ALA A 14 13.22 -11.64 -38.79
C ALA A 14 13.48 -11.43 -37.28
N ILE A 15 14.62 -11.92 -36.79
CA ILE A 15 15.17 -11.48 -35.48
C ILE A 15 16.01 -10.26 -35.80
N GLY A 16 15.41 -9.08 -35.67
CA GLY A 16 16.05 -7.80 -35.98
C GLY A 16 15.69 -6.73 -34.95
N SER A 17 16.66 -6.42 -34.09
CA SER A 17 16.81 -5.14 -33.36
C SER A 17 15.80 -4.80 -32.26
N ARG A 18 15.92 -5.49 -31.11
CA ARG A 18 15.44 -5.00 -29.81
C ARG A 18 16.57 -4.32 -29.04
N PHE A 19 17.19 -3.27 -29.57
CA PHE A 19 18.07 -2.42 -28.77
C PHE A 19 18.03 -0.98 -29.32
N ALA A 20 17.03 -0.23 -28.87
CA ALA A 20 17.03 1.21 -28.97
C ALA A 20 16.73 1.81 -27.58
N SER A 21 17.82 2.24 -26.95
CA SER A 21 17.90 3.38 -26.05
C SER A 21 17.01 3.35 -24.80
N GLY A 22 17.59 2.79 -23.74
CA GLY A 22 17.20 3.10 -22.37
C GLY A 22 17.35 4.58 -22.08
N ARG A 23 16.23 5.29 -22.07
CA ARG A 23 16.04 6.50 -21.28
C ARG A 23 14.57 6.64 -20.94
N ARG A 24 14.04 5.67 -20.17
CA ARG A 24 12.76 5.87 -19.48
C ARG A 24 13.03 6.93 -18.41
N ILE A 25 12.71 8.17 -18.77
CA ILE A 25 12.73 9.33 -17.90
C ILE A 25 12.10 8.90 -16.57
N LEU A 26 12.88 8.99 -15.49
CA LEU A 26 12.38 9.00 -14.12
C LEU A 26 11.50 10.25 -14.00
N ARG A 27 10.28 10.17 -14.53
CA ARG A 27 9.24 11.15 -14.29
C ARG A 27 9.00 11.06 -12.80
N GLY A 28 9.53 12.01 -12.04
CA GLY A 28 9.27 12.14 -10.62
C GLY A 28 7.77 11.99 -10.43
N MET A 29 7.38 10.93 -9.71
CA MET A 29 6.00 10.75 -9.33
C MET A 29 5.71 11.91 -8.38
N SER A 30 5.11 12.98 -8.90
CA SER A 30 4.47 13.97 -8.05
C SER A 30 3.56 13.19 -7.12
N ARG A 31 3.86 13.18 -5.82
CA ARG A 31 3.03 12.55 -4.79
C ARG A 31 1.68 13.25 -4.86
N GLN A 32 0.75 12.70 -5.63
CA GLN A 32 -0.64 13.13 -5.60
C GLN A 32 -1.15 12.67 -4.24
N VAL A 33 -1.39 13.64 -3.36
CA VAL A 33 -2.11 13.38 -2.11
C VAL A 33 -3.54 13.05 -2.53
N PRO A 34 -4.03 11.81 -2.31
CA PRO A 34 -5.41 11.49 -2.63
C PRO A 34 -6.34 12.40 -1.81
N PRO A 35 -7.54 12.71 -2.32
CA PRO A 35 -8.51 13.46 -1.54
C PRO A 35 -8.79 12.72 -0.22
N MET A 36 -9.03 13.49 0.85
CA MET A 36 -9.37 12.92 2.14
C MET A 36 -10.69 12.13 2.02
N PRO A 37 -10.76 10.88 2.51
CA PRO A 37 -11.99 10.09 2.45
C PRO A 37 -13.12 10.77 3.22
N THR A 38 -14.32 10.69 2.67
CA THR A 38 -15.55 11.13 3.32
C THR A 38 -15.95 10.18 4.45
N ASP A 39 -16.80 10.64 5.36
CA ASP A 39 -17.32 9.82 6.46
C ASP A 39 -18.11 8.59 5.95
N GLU A 40 -18.80 8.72 4.82
CA GLU A 40 -19.56 7.62 4.21
C GLU A 40 -18.64 6.55 3.62
N GLU A 41 -17.57 6.96 2.95
CA GLU A 41 -16.54 6.05 2.43
C GLU A 41 -15.84 5.33 3.57
N LEU A 42 -15.49 6.05 4.64
CA LEU A 42 -14.91 5.43 5.84
C LEU A 42 -15.88 4.45 6.50
N ASN A 43 -17.16 4.80 6.63
CA ASN A 43 -18.17 3.90 7.17
C ASN A 43 -18.31 2.63 6.32
N THR A 44 -18.26 2.77 4.99
CA THR A 44 -18.29 1.63 4.06
C THR A 44 -17.08 0.73 4.27
N TYR A 45 -15.88 1.32 4.29
CA TYR A 45 -14.64 0.59 4.55
C TYR A 45 -14.66 -0.15 5.90
N ILE A 46 -15.09 0.53 6.98
CA ILE A 46 -15.16 -0.06 8.33
C ILE A 46 -16.12 -1.25 8.35
N ARG A 47 -17.32 -1.12 7.78
CA ARG A 47 -18.30 -2.21 7.69
C ARG A 47 -17.75 -3.40 6.90
N THR A 48 -17.16 -3.14 5.74
CA THR A 48 -16.54 -4.19 4.92
C THR A 48 -15.42 -4.88 5.70
N ARG A 49 -14.56 -4.13 6.41
CA ARG A 49 -13.47 -4.70 7.20
C ARG A 49 -13.99 -5.59 8.32
N TYR A 50 -15.01 -5.17 9.05
CA TYR A 50 -15.61 -6.01 10.09
C TYR A 50 -16.26 -7.27 9.54
N ALA A 51 -16.99 -7.16 8.43
CA ALA A 51 -17.56 -8.33 7.75
C ALA A 51 -16.48 -9.34 7.32
N LEU A 52 -15.35 -8.87 6.77
CA LEU A 52 -14.21 -9.72 6.40
C LEU A 52 -13.53 -10.37 7.61
N LEU A 53 -13.58 -9.74 8.78
CA LEU A 53 -13.09 -10.30 10.03
C LEU A 53 -14.11 -11.23 10.72
N GLY A 54 -15.29 -11.43 10.14
CA GLY A 54 -16.37 -12.20 10.73
C GLY A 54 -17.05 -11.51 11.92
N ILE A 55 -16.87 -10.20 12.05
CA ILE A 55 -17.49 -9.38 13.10
C ILE A 55 -18.78 -8.79 12.54
N ASP A 56 -19.91 -9.33 12.98
CA ASP A 56 -21.22 -8.80 12.63
C ASP A 56 -21.62 -7.69 13.61
N ILE A 57 -21.56 -6.44 13.14
CA ILE A 57 -21.95 -5.27 13.95
C ILE A 57 -23.47 -5.00 13.90
N SER A 58 -24.23 -5.72 13.06
CA SER A 58 -25.69 -5.52 12.97
C SER A 58 -26.44 -5.97 14.22
N VAL A 59 -25.78 -6.77 15.08
CA VAL A 59 -26.29 -7.20 16.39
C VAL A 59 -26.32 -6.06 17.42
N LEU A 60 -25.59 -4.97 17.17
CA LEU A 60 -25.59 -3.79 18.03
C LEU A 60 -26.80 -2.91 17.70
N PRO A 61 -27.37 -2.20 18.69
CA PRO A 61 -28.39 -1.19 18.42
C PRO A 61 -27.80 -0.11 17.50
N VAL A 62 -28.64 0.44 16.61
CA VAL A 62 -28.18 1.47 15.66
C VAL A 62 -27.72 2.71 16.41
N SER A 63 -28.53 3.20 17.34
CA SER A 63 -28.25 4.35 18.20
C SER A 63 -29.00 4.15 19.53
N ASP A 64 -28.27 4.05 20.65
CA ASP A 64 -28.83 3.88 21.99
C ASP A 64 -27.87 4.45 23.03
N GLU A 65 -28.30 5.50 23.73
CA GLU A 65 -27.49 6.19 24.74
C GLU A 65 -27.23 5.33 25.99
N LEU A 66 -28.13 4.41 26.32
CA LEU A 66 -28.02 3.54 27.49
C LEU A 66 -27.19 2.29 27.20
N ALA A 67 -27.00 1.96 25.92
CA ALA A 67 -26.12 0.87 25.52
C ALA A 67 -24.65 1.26 25.77
N PRO A 68 -23.82 0.35 26.31
CA PRO A 68 -22.38 0.56 26.38
C PRO A 68 -21.74 0.83 25.01
N MET A 69 -22.32 0.26 23.96
CA MET A 69 -21.91 0.47 22.56
C MET A 69 -23.12 0.38 21.63
N ASP A 70 -23.14 1.27 20.65
CA ASP A 70 -24.08 1.29 19.52
C ASP A 70 -23.30 1.40 18.20
N GLN A 71 -23.97 1.20 17.06
CA GLN A 71 -23.32 1.21 15.76
C GLN A 71 -22.75 2.60 15.41
N GLU A 72 -23.45 3.68 15.72
CA GLU A 72 -23.00 5.05 15.43
C GLU A 72 -21.70 5.40 16.16
N ARG A 73 -21.62 5.06 17.45
CA ARG A 73 -20.45 5.25 18.32
C ARG A 73 -19.27 4.42 17.84
N LEU A 74 -19.51 3.16 17.46
CA LEU A 74 -18.49 2.28 16.91
C LEU A 74 -17.94 2.81 15.58
N LEU A 75 -18.80 3.26 14.67
CA LEU A 75 -18.37 3.85 13.39
C LEU A 75 -17.64 5.18 13.60
N ALA A 76 -18.13 6.04 14.50
CA ALA A 76 -17.46 7.29 14.86
C ALA A 76 -16.05 7.05 15.43
N ASN A 77 -15.92 6.08 16.33
CA ASN A 77 -14.62 5.69 16.88
C ASN A 77 -13.68 5.14 15.80
N GLY A 78 -14.18 4.24 14.94
CA GLY A 78 -13.41 3.69 13.83
C GLY A 78 -12.91 4.76 12.86
N ARG A 79 -13.73 5.76 12.53
CA ARG A 79 -13.32 6.91 11.71
C ARG A 79 -12.21 7.72 12.37
N SER A 80 -12.31 7.96 13.69
CA SER A 80 -11.29 8.68 14.45
C SER A 80 -9.94 7.94 14.39
N ILE A 81 -9.94 6.63 14.65
CA ILE A 81 -8.75 5.80 14.61
C ILE A 81 -8.10 5.83 13.22
N LEU A 82 -8.87 5.63 12.15
CA LEU A 82 -8.32 5.61 10.79
C LEU A 82 -7.70 6.94 10.38
N ARG A 83 -8.26 8.06 10.85
CA ARG A 83 -7.67 9.40 10.62
C ARG A 83 -6.37 9.58 11.39
N GLN A 84 -6.29 9.08 12.62
CA GLN A 84 -5.07 9.09 13.42
C GLN A 84 -3.99 8.21 12.80
N ASP A 85 -4.34 7.00 12.38
CA ASP A 85 -3.43 6.07 11.70
C ASP A 85 -2.89 6.67 10.39
N ALA A 86 -3.76 7.31 9.60
CA ALA A 86 -3.34 7.99 8.38
C ALA A 86 -2.36 9.14 8.66
N ALA A 87 -2.61 9.92 9.71
CA ALA A 87 -1.68 10.98 10.14
C ALA A 87 -0.35 10.40 10.64
N ALA A 88 -0.38 9.30 11.40
CA ALA A 88 0.82 8.63 11.88
C ALA A 88 1.62 7.99 10.75
N ALA A 89 0.95 7.46 9.72
CA ALA A 89 1.57 6.84 8.56
C ALA A 89 2.23 7.86 7.61
N ASP A 90 1.97 9.15 7.77
CA ASP A 90 2.62 10.22 7.00
C ASP A 90 4.01 10.61 7.54
N PHE A 91 4.65 9.73 8.31
CA PHE A 91 6.01 9.94 8.78
C PHE A 91 7.03 9.76 7.64
N GLU A 92 8.06 10.59 7.63
CA GLU A 92 9.21 10.39 6.74
C GLU A 92 10.20 9.41 7.38
N ILE A 93 10.53 8.32 6.67
CA ILE A 93 11.57 7.39 7.10
C ILE A 93 12.93 8.07 6.93
N ASP A 94 13.66 8.27 8.02
CA ASP A 94 15.10 8.57 7.96
C ASP A 94 15.82 7.27 7.57
N PRO A 95 16.45 7.21 6.37
CA PRO A 95 17.10 6.00 5.92
C PRO A 95 18.36 5.62 6.71
N GLN A 96 18.79 6.41 7.71
CA GLN A 96 19.96 6.19 8.57
C GLN A 96 21.09 5.43 7.85
N PHE A 97 21.72 6.09 6.88
CA PHE A 97 22.86 5.55 6.11
C PHE A 97 24.17 5.44 6.92
N HIS A 98 24.09 5.20 8.23
CA HIS A 98 25.29 4.88 9.01
C HIS A 98 25.67 3.44 8.68
N LEU A 99 26.68 3.27 7.82
CA LEU A 99 27.29 1.96 7.59
C LEU A 99 27.65 1.34 8.94
N PRO A 100 27.40 0.03 9.17
CA PRO A 100 27.87 -0.65 10.37
C PRO A 100 29.38 -0.45 10.46
N VAL A 101 29.84 0.35 11.42
CA VAL A 101 31.26 0.50 11.69
C VAL A 101 31.69 -0.78 12.40
N ALA A 102 32.65 -1.49 11.81
CA ALA A 102 33.23 -2.68 12.44
C ALA A 102 33.80 -2.28 13.82
N HIS A 103 33.47 -3.05 14.85
CA HIS A 103 34.00 -2.83 16.18
C HIS A 103 35.53 -3.03 16.20
N PRO A 104 36.31 -2.17 16.89
CA PRO A 104 35.87 -1.03 17.68
C PRO A 104 35.65 0.22 16.82
N ALA A 105 34.60 0.99 17.14
CA ALA A 105 34.38 2.29 16.51
C ALA A 105 35.58 3.22 16.80
N PRO A 106 36.00 4.08 15.86
CA PRO A 106 37.19 4.93 16.03
C PRO A 106 37.09 5.95 17.16
N PHE A 107 35.92 6.12 17.79
CA PHE A 107 35.69 6.98 18.95
C PHE A 107 35.66 6.22 20.29
N THR A 108 36.01 4.93 20.32
CA THR A 108 36.08 4.12 21.55
C THR A 108 37.41 4.27 22.30
N ALA A 109 38.17 5.34 22.04
CA ALA A 109 39.23 5.74 22.95
C ALA A 109 38.56 6.51 24.09
N TRP A 110 38.19 5.81 25.17
CA TRP A 110 38.16 6.44 26.49
C TRP A 110 39.56 7.03 26.67
N THR A 111 39.71 8.33 26.43
CA THR A 111 40.90 9.05 26.88
C THR A 111 40.92 8.86 28.38
N LYS A 112 41.94 8.13 28.86
CA LYS A 112 42.24 7.97 30.28
C LYS A 112 42.25 9.35 30.95
N GLU A 113 41.80 9.38 32.20
CA GLU A 113 41.91 10.50 33.15
C GLU A 113 43.22 11.28 33.02
#